data_AF-B7CA62-F1
#
_entry.id   AF-B7CA62-F1
#
_cell.length_a   1.000
_cell.length_b   1.000
_cell.length_c   1.000
_cell.angle_alpha   90.00
_cell.angle_beta   90.00
_cell.angle_gamma   90.00
#
_symmetry.space_group_name_H-M   'P 1'
#
loop_
_entity.id
_entity.type
_entity.pdbx_description
1 polymer ?
#
loop_
_entity_poly.entity_id
_entity_poly.type
_entity_poly.pdbx_seq_one_letter_code
_entity_poly.pdbx_strand_id
1 'polypeptide(L)'
;MFFRNNFNIKIQSAFVFYFFLIEFLFIIIFLNLITSFSYTQMAIVSIVQLILNLMALKFLVKLDFISIPCMFVLFTFIFHCGEILKYGFDIPGTDYFPLELYASNFEISKAFIFYLLSQAFIFLGIGVSIKPSQNSIYRINQLSMKLPKDSKNTGRILFGIGIIPRLFLDVYQLYISSRGGYMALFTENIPQFVSTLAFFSMQVLSIY
;
A
#
# COMPACT_ATOMS: atom_id res chain seq x y z
N MET A 1 -34.21 -14.89 4.28
CA MET A 1 -32.93 -14.60 3.59
C MET A 1 -32.26 -13.32 4.11
N PHE A 2 -33.00 -12.21 4.31
CA PHE A 2 -32.46 -10.92 4.80
C PHE A 2 -31.82 -10.98 6.20
N PHE A 3 -32.45 -11.67 7.17
CA PHE A 3 -31.93 -11.83 8.53
C PHE A 3 -30.61 -12.63 8.61
N ARG A 4 -30.45 -13.66 7.76
CA ARG A 4 -29.23 -14.49 7.71
C ARG A 4 -28.03 -13.69 7.16
N ASN A 5 -28.25 -12.79 6.21
CA ASN A 5 -27.20 -11.92 5.70
C ASN A 5 -26.77 -10.87 6.72
N ASN A 6 -27.71 -10.23 7.43
CA ASN A 6 -27.36 -9.26 8.48
C ASN A 6 -26.59 -9.89 9.64
N PHE A 7 -26.90 -11.13 9.99
CA PHE A 7 -26.19 -11.87 11.02
C PHE A 7 -24.74 -12.21 10.61
N ASN A 8 -24.54 -12.69 9.39
CA ASN A 8 -23.19 -12.98 8.85
C ASN A 8 -22.31 -11.73 8.75
N ILE A 9 -22.88 -10.57 8.39
CA ILE A 9 -22.16 -9.28 8.34
C ILE A 9 -21.67 -8.87 9.74
N LYS A 10 -22.52 -9.02 10.78
CA LYS A 10 -22.15 -8.71 12.17
C LYS A 10 -21.05 -9.64 12.69
N ILE A 11 -21.09 -10.91 12.34
CA ILE A 11 -20.05 -11.88 12.72
C ILE A 11 -18.72 -11.56 12.05
N GLN A 12 -18.72 -11.27 10.74
CA GLN A 12 -17.51 -10.90 10.03
C GLN A 12 -16.87 -9.64 10.61
N SER A 13 -17.65 -8.59 10.82
CA SER A 13 -17.15 -7.34 11.42
C SER A 13 -16.61 -7.55 12.83
N ALA A 14 -17.22 -8.44 13.63
CA ALA A 14 -16.66 -8.84 14.92
C ALA A 14 -15.30 -9.54 14.79
N PHE A 15 -15.13 -10.45 13.83
CA PHE A 15 -13.83 -11.09 13.59
C PHE A 15 -12.76 -10.11 13.12
N VAL A 16 -13.10 -9.18 12.22
CA VAL A 16 -12.20 -8.10 11.79
C VAL A 16 -11.78 -7.25 12.98
N PHE A 17 -12.74 -6.87 13.83
CA PHE A 17 -12.46 -6.06 15.01
C PHE A 17 -11.58 -6.80 16.03
N TYR A 18 -11.83 -8.09 16.26
CA TYR A 18 -11.02 -8.93 17.14
C TYR A 18 -9.58 -9.08 16.63
N PHE A 19 -9.42 -9.30 15.32
CA PHE A 19 -8.10 -9.37 14.70
C PHE A 19 -7.34 -8.04 14.87
N PHE A 20 -8.01 -6.91 14.58
CA PHE A 20 -7.45 -5.58 14.81
C PHE A 20 -7.01 -5.37 16.27
N LEU A 21 -7.82 -5.79 17.25
CA LEU A 21 -7.45 -5.67 18.66
C LEU A 21 -6.20 -6.48 19.02
N ILE A 22 -6.05 -7.68 18.46
CA ILE A 22 -4.84 -8.50 18.66
C ILE A 22 -3.62 -7.79 18.08
N GLU A 23 -3.72 -7.32 16.83
CA GLU A 23 -2.65 -6.59 16.16
C GLU A 23 -2.27 -5.32 16.93
N PHE A 24 -3.28 -4.55 17.37
CA PHE A 24 -3.09 -3.33 18.15
C PHE A 24 -2.43 -3.60 19.50
N LEU A 25 -2.85 -4.66 20.21
CA LEU A 25 -2.20 -5.09 21.46
C LEU A 25 -0.75 -5.49 21.21
N PHE A 26 -0.47 -6.23 20.14
CA PHE A 26 0.89 -6.62 19.79
C PHE A 26 1.76 -5.39 19.53
N ILE A 27 1.25 -4.38 18.81
CA ILE A 27 1.94 -3.11 18.57
C ILE A 27 2.21 -2.35 19.89
N ILE A 28 1.24 -2.30 20.82
CA ILE A 28 1.43 -1.67 22.14
C ILE A 28 2.50 -2.41 22.96
N ILE A 29 2.49 -3.74 22.95
CA ILE A 29 3.52 -4.53 23.64
C ILE A 29 4.89 -4.25 23.03
N PHE A 30 4.99 -4.24 21.69
CA PHE A 30 6.22 -3.90 20.98
C PHE A 30 6.75 -2.51 21.33
N LEU A 31 5.86 -1.52 21.43
CA LEU A 31 6.14 -0.14 21.83
C LEU A 31 6.80 -0.02 23.20
N ASN A 32 6.44 -0.90 24.14
CA ASN A 32 6.92 -0.84 25.52
C ASN A 32 8.19 -1.67 25.76
N LEU A 33 8.47 -2.66 24.91
CA LEU A 33 9.59 -3.59 25.12
C LEU A 33 10.87 -3.20 24.37
N ILE A 34 10.78 -2.44 23.28
CA ILE A 34 11.92 -2.19 22.39
C ILE A 34 12.18 -0.68 22.29
N THR A 35 13.34 -0.26 22.78
CA THR A 35 13.79 1.15 22.76
C THR A 35 14.30 1.61 21.39
N SER A 36 14.79 0.68 20.57
CA SER A 36 15.22 0.92 19.19
C SER A 36 15.20 -0.39 18.40
N PHE A 37 14.72 -0.35 17.15
CA PHE A 37 14.74 -1.51 16.27
C PHE A 37 15.98 -1.50 15.36
N SER A 38 16.43 -2.67 14.94
CA SER A 38 17.31 -2.75 13.77
C SER A 38 16.48 -2.73 12.48
N TYR A 39 17.07 -2.28 11.36
CA TYR A 39 16.39 -2.33 10.05
C TYR A 39 15.91 -3.73 9.67
N THR A 40 16.70 -4.77 9.99
CA THR A 40 16.32 -6.18 9.80
C THR A 40 15.03 -6.55 10.54
N GLN A 41 14.90 -6.13 11.80
CA GLN A 41 13.70 -6.39 12.61
C GLN A 41 12.50 -5.63 12.04
N MET A 42 12.66 -4.35 11.69
CA MET A 42 11.60 -3.55 11.09
C MET A 42 11.13 -4.15 9.75
N ALA A 43 12.06 -4.60 8.91
CA ALA A 43 11.78 -5.25 7.63
C ALA A 43 10.97 -6.54 7.80
N ILE A 44 11.38 -7.43 8.71
CA ILE A 44 10.66 -8.69 8.96
C ILE A 44 9.26 -8.42 9.52
N VAL A 45 9.15 -7.54 10.53
CA VAL A 45 7.86 -7.23 11.17
C VAL A 45 6.88 -6.62 10.17
N SER A 46 7.33 -5.69 9.33
CA SER A 46 6.47 -5.06 8.33
C SER A 46 5.98 -6.03 7.24
N ILE A 47 6.84 -6.96 6.78
CA ILE A 47 6.43 -8.03 5.86
C ILE A 47 5.39 -8.94 6.52
N VAL A 48 5.65 -9.38 7.75
CA VAL A 48 4.73 -10.27 8.48
C VAL A 48 3.37 -9.59 8.67
N GLN A 49 3.36 -8.32 9.09
CA GLN A 49 2.13 -7.55 9.26
C GLN A 49 1.37 -7.40 7.93
N LEU A 50 2.08 -7.09 6.83
CA LEU A 50 1.47 -7.00 5.51
C LEU A 50 0.80 -8.30 5.10
N ILE A 51 1.50 -9.43 5.21
CA ILE A 51 0.99 -10.76 4.84
C ILE A 51 -0.25 -11.09 5.67
N LEU A 52 -0.19 -10.87 6.99
CA LEU A 52 -1.30 -11.11 7.89
C LEU A 52 -2.52 -10.26 7.51
N ASN A 53 -2.34 -8.97 7.22
CA ASN A 53 -3.43 -8.09 6.83
C ASN A 53 -4.03 -8.47 5.48
N LEU A 54 -3.21 -8.82 4.47
CA LEU A 54 -3.71 -9.30 3.18
C LEU A 54 -4.46 -10.63 3.30
N MET A 55 -3.95 -11.57 4.12
CA MET A 55 -4.63 -12.84 4.39
C MET A 55 -5.95 -12.61 5.12
N ALA A 56 -5.97 -11.75 6.15
CA ALA A 56 -7.18 -11.41 6.88
C ALA A 56 -8.23 -10.76 5.95
N LEU A 57 -7.83 -9.85 5.04
CA LEU A 57 -8.72 -9.30 4.02
C LEU A 57 -9.25 -10.37 3.06
N LYS A 58 -8.41 -11.34 2.65
CA LYS A 58 -8.84 -12.44 1.77
C LYS A 58 -9.84 -13.37 2.46
N PHE A 59 -9.58 -13.78 3.70
CA PHE A 59 -10.37 -14.81 4.37
C PHE A 59 -11.54 -14.26 5.17
N LEU A 60 -11.36 -13.15 5.89
CA LEU A 60 -12.43 -12.53 6.69
C LEU A 60 -13.33 -11.67 5.81
N VAL A 61 -12.75 -10.83 4.93
CA VAL A 61 -13.49 -9.86 4.13
C VAL A 61 -13.87 -10.39 2.74
N LYS A 62 -13.27 -11.50 2.30
CA LYS A 62 -13.49 -12.14 0.99
C LYS A 62 -13.09 -11.26 -0.19
N LEU A 63 -12.06 -10.43 -0.01
CA LEU A 63 -11.45 -9.65 -1.08
C LEU A 63 -10.44 -10.49 -1.87
N ASP A 64 -10.30 -10.23 -3.17
CA ASP A 64 -9.19 -10.78 -3.93
C ASP A 64 -7.89 -10.00 -3.67
N PHE A 65 -6.75 -10.67 -3.80
CA PHE A 65 -5.44 -10.02 -3.64
C PHE A 65 -5.24 -8.91 -4.66
N ILE A 66 -5.76 -9.10 -5.88
CA ILE A 66 -5.77 -8.09 -6.95
C ILE A 66 -7.07 -7.28 -6.85
N SER A 67 -7.24 -6.57 -5.73
CA SER A 67 -8.35 -5.63 -5.55
C SER A 67 -7.81 -4.27 -5.10
N ILE A 68 -8.56 -3.20 -5.39
CA ILE A 68 -8.15 -1.82 -5.03
C ILE A 68 -7.77 -1.70 -3.54
N PRO A 69 -8.54 -2.24 -2.58
CA PRO A 69 -8.17 -2.14 -1.16
C PRO A 69 -6.88 -2.90 -0.82
N CYS A 70 -6.67 -4.10 -1.39
CA CYS A 70 -5.44 -4.87 -1.18
C CYS A 70 -4.21 -4.19 -1.80
N MET A 71 -4.37 -3.59 -2.98
CA MET A 71 -3.30 -2.79 -3.60
C MET A 71 -2.95 -1.55 -2.78
N PHE A 72 -3.95 -0.89 -2.19
CA PHE A 72 -3.72 0.25 -1.31
C PHE A 72 -2.87 -0.14 -0.08
N VAL A 73 -3.20 -1.26 0.57
CA VAL A 73 -2.41 -1.83 1.69
C VAL A 73 -0.98 -2.18 1.26
N LEU A 74 -0.79 -2.68 0.05
CA LEU A 74 0.53 -3.00 -0.48
C LEU A 74 1.35 -1.73 -0.77
N PHE A 75 0.73 -0.67 -1.28
CA PHE A 75 1.42 0.60 -1.53
C PHE A 75 1.81 1.33 -0.26
N THR A 76 0.96 1.34 0.76
CA THR A 76 1.32 1.94 2.05
C THR A 76 2.56 1.26 2.64
N PHE A 77 2.69 -0.07 2.49
CA PHE A 77 3.89 -0.80 2.85
C PHE A 77 5.11 -0.40 2.01
N ILE A 78 5.01 -0.37 0.68
CA ILE A 78 6.15 0.00 -0.19
C ILE A 78 6.63 1.42 0.12
N PHE A 79 5.71 2.36 0.32
CA PHE A 79 6.06 3.76 0.52
C PHE A 79 6.63 4.07 1.91
N HIS A 80 6.21 3.35 2.95
CA HIS A 80 6.73 3.57 4.29
C HIS A 80 7.91 2.66 4.66
N CYS A 81 7.97 1.45 4.09
CA CYS A 81 8.97 0.45 4.46
C CYS A 81 9.95 0.11 3.33
N GLY A 82 9.81 0.67 2.12
CA GLY A 82 10.66 0.34 0.98
C GLY A 82 12.16 0.48 1.27
N GLU A 83 12.59 1.59 1.85
CA GLU A 83 13.99 1.78 2.24
C GLU A 83 14.40 0.96 3.47
N ILE A 84 13.48 0.77 4.43
CA ILE A 84 13.71 -0.11 5.59
C ILE A 84 14.00 -1.54 5.12
N LEU A 85 13.29 -2.06 4.12
CA LEU A 85 13.54 -3.39 3.53
C LEU A 85 14.89 -3.45 2.84
N LYS A 86 15.24 -2.38 2.12
CA LYS A 86 16.52 -2.29 1.41
C LYS A 86 17.69 -2.39 2.39
N TYR A 87 17.68 -1.57 3.44
CA TYR A 87 18.69 -1.61 4.50
C TYR A 87 18.61 -2.89 5.34
N GLY A 88 17.40 -3.38 5.61
CA GLY A 88 17.18 -4.57 6.43
C GLY A 88 17.62 -5.88 5.76
N PHE A 89 17.64 -5.96 4.44
CA PHE A 89 18.09 -7.16 3.71
C PHE A 89 19.34 -6.93 2.86
N ASP A 90 20.01 -5.80 3.04
CA ASP A 90 21.22 -5.42 2.30
C ASP A 90 21.02 -5.53 0.77
N ILE A 91 19.89 -5.00 0.29
CA ILE A 91 19.53 -5.06 -1.13
C ILE A 91 20.36 -4.00 -1.88
N PRO A 92 21.21 -4.40 -2.84
CA PRO A 92 22.06 -3.47 -3.56
C PRO A 92 21.22 -2.49 -4.39
N GLY A 93 21.61 -1.21 -4.38
CA GLY A 93 20.98 -0.16 -5.18
C GLY A 93 21.40 1.23 -4.71
N THR A 94 21.08 2.27 -5.48
CA THR A 94 21.36 3.65 -5.09
C THR A 94 20.52 4.08 -3.89
N ASP A 95 21.17 4.63 -2.87
CA ASP A 95 20.52 5.24 -1.70
C ASP A 95 20.03 6.64 -2.10
N TYR A 96 18.79 6.73 -2.58
CA TYR A 96 18.20 8.02 -2.91
C TYR A 96 17.93 8.86 -1.67
N PHE A 97 17.66 8.20 -0.54
CA PHE A 97 17.36 8.86 0.71
C PHE A 97 18.00 8.11 1.89
N PRO A 98 19.31 8.32 2.16
CA PRO A 98 19.96 7.67 3.29
C PRO A 98 19.37 8.17 4.62
N LEU A 99 18.44 7.39 5.19
CA LEU A 99 17.67 7.74 6.39
C LEU A 99 18.56 8.16 7.57
N GLU A 100 19.73 7.52 7.69
CA GLU A 100 20.71 7.79 8.76
C GLU A 100 21.32 9.19 8.70
N LEU A 101 21.29 9.87 7.54
CA LEU A 101 21.75 11.26 7.43
C LEU A 101 20.71 12.27 7.92
N TYR A 102 19.43 11.87 8.02
CA TYR A 102 18.31 12.76 8.34
C TYR A 102 17.65 12.47 9.68
N ALA A 103 17.84 11.26 10.22
CA ALA A 103 17.18 10.78 11.42
C ALA A 103 18.09 9.80 12.16
N SER A 104 18.10 9.86 13.49
CA SER A 104 18.69 8.79 14.29
C SER A 104 17.78 7.56 14.27
N ASN A 105 18.34 6.41 14.63
CA ASN A 105 17.59 5.16 14.71
C ASN A 105 16.35 5.28 15.63
N PHE A 106 16.37 6.18 16.61
CA PHE A 106 15.23 6.45 17.47
C PHE A 106 14.06 7.11 16.71
N GLU A 107 14.31 8.13 15.89
CA GLU A 107 13.24 8.73 15.08
C GLU A 107 12.74 7.77 14.00
N ILE A 108 13.64 6.97 13.40
CA ILE A 108 13.27 5.95 12.40
C ILE A 108 12.37 4.89 13.04
N SER A 109 12.72 4.42 14.24
CA SER A 109 11.89 3.49 15.02
C SER A 109 10.49 4.06 15.31
N LYS A 110 10.40 5.36 15.64
CA LYS A 110 9.10 6.03 15.84
C LYS A 110 8.27 6.12 14.56
N ALA A 111 8.89 6.48 13.44
CA ALA A 111 8.23 6.51 12.14
C ALA A 111 7.74 5.11 11.73
N PHE A 112 8.53 4.08 12.04
CA PHE A 112 8.16 2.69 11.80
C PHE A 112 6.93 2.26 12.64
N ILE A 113 6.89 2.62 13.93
CA ILE A 113 5.71 2.38 14.78
C ILE A 113 4.47 3.08 14.22
N PHE A 114 4.62 4.32 13.75
CA PHE A 114 3.52 5.04 13.10
C PHE A 114 3.00 4.28 11.87
N TYR A 115 3.89 3.70 11.07
CA TYR A 115 3.51 2.81 9.97
C TYR A 115 2.72 1.59 10.47
N LEU A 116 3.20 0.88 11.51
CA LEU A 116 2.50 -0.30 12.04
C LEU A 116 1.06 0.04 12.46
N LEU A 117 0.90 1.17 13.17
CA LEU A 117 -0.41 1.66 13.58
C LEU A 117 -1.29 2.03 12.38
N SER A 118 -0.74 2.80 11.44
CA SER A 118 -1.45 3.20 10.23
C SER A 118 -1.98 1.99 9.47
N GLN A 119 -1.16 0.95 9.33
CA GLN A 119 -1.54 -0.25 8.62
C GLN A 119 -2.65 -1.05 9.31
N ALA A 120 -2.62 -1.14 10.64
CA ALA A 120 -3.70 -1.76 11.42
C ALA A 120 -5.03 -0.97 11.27
N PHE A 121 -4.98 0.36 11.28
CA PHE A 121 -6.16 1.20 11.08
C PHE A 121 -6.70 1.14 9.65
N ILE A 122 -5.82 1.05 8.65
CA ILE A 122 -6.21 0.83 7.25
C ILE A 122 -6.94 -0.51 7.12
N PHE A 123 -6.39 -1.58 7.70
CA PHE A 123 -7.04 -2.90 7.73
C PHE A 123 -8.44 -2.83 8.35
N LEU A 124 -8.58 -2.21 9.53
CA LEU A 124 -9.86 -2.04 10.20
C LEU A 124 -10.84 -1.23 9.33
N GLY A 125 -10.39 -0.11 8.77
CA GLY A 125 -11.20 0.75 7.91
C GLY A 125 -11.74 0.00 6.69
N ILE A 126 -10.90 -0.76 6.01
CA ILE A 126 -11.29 -1.60 4.87
C ILE A 126 -12.27 -2.70 5.32
N GLY A 127 -11.93 -3.41 6.39
CA GLY A 127 -12.69 -4.58 6.84
C GLY A 127 -14.08 -4.25 7.39
N VAL A 128 -14.28 -3.07 7.97
CA VAL A 128 -15.60 -2.60 8.44
C VAL A 128 -16.41 -1.96 7.31
N SER A 129 -15.76 -1.27 6.38
CA SER A 129 -16.44 -0.54 5.29
C SER A 129 -17.03 -1.47 4.23
N ILE A 130 -16.39 -2.62 4.00
CA ILE A 130 -16.79 -3.55 2.96
C ILE A 130 -17.85 -4.50 3.50
N LYS A 131 -19.09 -4.27 3.08
CA LYS A 131 -20.17 -5.24 3.30
C LYS A 131 -19.87 -6.48 2.46
N PRO A 132 -19.91 -7.70 3.03
CA PRO A 132 -19.85 -8.93 2.26
C PRO A 132 -21.06 -8.99 1.32
N SER A 133 -20.88 -8.46 0.12
CA SER A 133 -21.81 -8.62 -0.98
C SER A 133 -21.49 -9.96 -1.62
N GLN A 134 -22.48 -10.85 -1.66
CA GLN A 134 -22.42 -12.17 -2.30
C GLN A 134 -22.07 -12.15 -3.81
N ASN A 135 -21.80 -10.99 -4.41
CA ASN A 135 -21.81 -10.81 -5.86
C ASN A 135 -20.76 -9.80 -6.37
N SER A 136 -19.49 -9.88 -5.93
CA SER A 136 -18.41 -9.12 -6.61
C SER A 136 -18.24 -9.56 -8.07
N ILE A 137 -18.44 -10.85 -8.37
CA ILE A 137 -18.38 -11.40 -9.72
C ILE A 137 -19.61 -11.00 -10.56
N TYR A 138 -20.81 -11.00 -9.98
CA TYR A 138 -22.04 -10.60 -10.69
C TYR A 138 -22.10 -9.08 -10.97
N ARG A 139 -21.41 -8.26 -10.17
CA ARG A 139 -21.38 -6.81 -10.40
C ARG A 139 -20.44 -6.40 -11.51
N ILE A 140 -19.39 -7.15 -11.85
CA ILE A 140 -18.51 -6.81 -12.98
C ILE A 140 -19.28 -6.89 -14.30
N ASN A 141 -20.19 -7.86 -14.45
CA ASN A 141 -21.04 -8.00 -15.64
C ASN A 141 -22.18 -6.96 -15.73
N GLN A 142 -22.50 -6.24 -14.64
CA GLN A 142 -23.45 -5.10 -14.66
C GLN A 142 -22.75 -3.72 -14.58
N LEU A 143 -21.51 -3.64 -14.08
CA LEU A 143 -20.70 -2.43 -14.08
C LEU A 143 -20.23 -2.03 -15.48
N SER A 144 -20.25 -2.96 -16.44
CA SER A 144 -19.92 -2.70 -17.84
C SER A 144 -20.87 -1.72 -18.55
N MET A 145 -21.93 -1.22 -17.89
CA MET A 145 -22.86 -0.30 -18.56
C MET A 145 -23.09 1.06 -17.90
N LYS A 146 -22.73 1.31 -16.63
CA LYS A 146 -22.77 2.69 -16.08
C LYS A 146 -21.69 2.91 -15.02
N LEU A 147 -20.69 3.69 -15.41
CA LEU A 147 -19.73 4.31 -14.49
C LEU A 147 -20.47 5.07 -13.36
N PRO A 148 -20.04 4.95 -12.09
CA PRO A 148 -20.57 5.74 -10.98
C PRO A 148 -20.52 7.25 -11.29
N LYS A 149 -21.52 8.02 -10.87
CA LYS A 149 -21.64 9.47 -11.17
C LYS A 149 -20.36 10.29 -10.89
N ASP A 150 -19.55 9.85 -9.92
CA ASP A 150 -18.32 10.56 -9.49
C ASP A 150 -17.02 10.00 -10.08
N SER A 151 -17.08 8.90 -10.84
CA SER A 151 -15.87 8.26 -11.38
C SER A 151 -15.08 9.18 -12.31
N LYS A 152 -15.77 10.11 -12.98
CA LYS A 152 -15.18 11.12 -13.87
C LYS A 152 -14.36 12.16 -13.09
N ASN A 153 -14.80 12.52 -11.89
CA ASN A 153 -14.04 13.40 -11.00
C ASN A 153 -12.88 12.67 -10.34
N THR A 154 -13.10 11.44 -9.87
CA THR A 154 -12.02 10.59 -9.34
C THR A 154 -10.93 10.34 -10.39
N GLY A 155 -11.31 10.06 -11.64
CA GLY A 155 -10.38 9.93 -12.76
C GLY A 155 -9.60 11.22 -13.06
N ARG A 156 -10.25 12.39 -12.99
CA ARG A 156 -9.57 13.70 -13.15
C ARG A 156 -8.56 13.98 -12.04
N ILE A 157 -8.90 13.65 -10.79
CA ILE A 157 -8.00 13.82 -9.65
C ILE A 157 -6.81 12.87 -9.77
N LEU A 158 -7.06 11.59 -10.09
CA LEU A 158 -6.02 10.60 -10.32
C LEU A 158 -5.11 10.97 -11.50
N PHE A 159 -5.67 11.53 -12.58
CA PHE A 159 -4.91 12.07 -13.70
C PHE A 159 -4.02 13.24 -13.25
N GLY A 160 -4.56 14.19 -12.49
CA GLY A 160 -3.79 15.33 -11.96
C GLY A 160 -2.65 14.92 -11.04
N ILE A 161 -2.87 13.91 -10.19
CA ILE A 161 -1.82 13.36 -9.31
C ILE A 161 -0.80 12.54 -10.12
N GLY A 162 -1.23 11.80 -11.15
CA GLY A 162 -0.38 10.92 -11.96
C GLY A 162 0.45 11.63 -13.01
N ILE A 163 -0.03 12.77 -13.54
CA ILE A 163 0.67 13.50 -14.59
C ILE A 163 1.98 14.13 -14.10
N ILE A 164 2.04 14.52 -12.82
CA ILE A 164 3.23 15.12 -12.21
C ILE A 164 4.41 14.13 -12.15
N PRO A 165 4.29 12.95 -11.51
CA PRO A 165 5.35 11.95 -11.54
C PRO A 165 5.63 11.46 -12.97
N ARG A 166 4.63 11.39 -13.85
CA ARG A 166 4.86 10.98 -15.25
C ARG A 166 5.68 11.99 -16.05
N LEU A 167 5.32 13.26 -15.99
CA LEU A 167 6.08 14.33 -16.63
C LEU A 167 7.50 14.41 -16.06
N PHE A 168 7.67 14.20 -14.76
CA PHE A 168 8.99 14.07 -14.17
C PHE A 168 9.78 12.92 -14.82
N LEU A 169 9.19 11.73 -14.96
CA LEU A 169 9.86 10.60 -15.63
C LEU A 169 10.20 10.91 -17.08
N ASP A 170 9.26 11.44 -17.84
CA ASP A 170 9.44 11.69 -19.27
C ASP A 170 10.53 12.77 -19.49
N VAL A 171 10.54 13.84 -18.67
CA VAL A 171 11.59 14.89 -18.70
C VAL A 171 12.93 14.33 -18.21
N TYR A 172 12.94 13.52 -17.16
CA TYR A 172 14.16 12.90 -16.62
C TYR A 172 14.79 11.92 -17.63
N GLN A 173 13.98 11.09 -18.29
CA GLN A 173 14.42 10.20 -19.37
C GLN A 173 14.94 10.98 -20.59
N LEU A 174 14.27 12.07 -20.99
CA LEU A 174 14.76 12.97 -22.04
C LEU A 174 16.10 13.62 -21.66
N TYR A 175 16.23 14.08 -20.41
CA TYR A 175 17.46 14.67 -19.90
C TYR A 175 18.62 13.66 -19.90
N ILE A 176 18.41 12.45 -19.40
CA ILE A 176 19.41 11.37 -19.36
C ILE A 176 19.82 10.94 -20.76
N SER A 177 18.83 10.67 -21.62
CA SER A 177 19.10 10.25 -23.01
C SER A 177 19.85 11.32 -23.81
N SER A 178 19.64 12.61 -23.50
CA SER A 178 20.40 13.72 -24.10
C SER A 178 21.86 13.77 -23.67
N ARG A 179 22.21 13.22 -22.50
CA ARG A 179 23.58 13.27 -21.93
C ARG A 179 24.40 12.00 -22.15
N GLY A 180 23.77 10.83 -22.23
CA GLY A 180 24.48 9.55 -22.35
C GLY A 180 23.88 8.56 -23.35
N GLY A 181 22.94 9.01 -24.20
CA GLY A 181 22.29 8.16 -25.20
C GLY A 181 21.34 7.12 -24.61
N TYR A 182 20.89 6.17 -25.43
CA TYR A 182 19.90 5.16 -25.02
C TYR A 182 20.40 4.23 -23.89
N MET A 183 21.71 3.99 -23.81
CA MET A 183 22.29 3.16 -22.74
C MET A 183 22.25 3.84 -21.37
N ALA A 184 22.27 5.18 -21.32
CA ALA A 184 22.17 5.91 -20.07
C ALA A 184 20.82 5.71 -19.36
N LEU A 185 19.75 5.39 -20.11
CA LEU A 185 18.43 5.07 -19.56
C LEU A 185 18.39 3.76 -18.75
N PHE A 186 19.35 2.86 -18.98
CA PHE A 186 19.45 1.58 -18.26
C PHE A 186 20.49 1.61 -17.14
N THR A 187 21.32 2.66 -17.08
CA THR A 187 22.38 2.82 -16.09
C THR A 187 22.08 3.90 -15.07
N GLU A 188 21.29 4.93 -15.43
CA GLU A 188 20.82 5.92 -14.46
C GLU A 188 19.51 5.46 -13.83
N ASN A 189 19.58 5.27 -12.51
CA ASN A 189 18.45 4.77 -11.76
C ASN A 189 17.40 5.88 -11.63
N ILE A 190 16.16 5.52 -11.95
CA ILE A 190 14.96 6.31 -11.64
C ILE A 190 14.48 5.89 -10.25
N PRO A 191 14.10 6.83 -9.35
CA PRO A 191 13.52 6.46 -8.07
C PRO A 191 12.29 5.54 -8.25
N GLN A 192 12.35 4.32 -7.71
CA GLN A 192 11.35 3.25 -7.89
C GLN A 192 9.93 3.71 -7.51
N PHE A 193 9.82 4.61 -6.52
CA PHE A 193 8.58 5.25 -6.11
C PHE A 193 7.87 5.97 -7.27
N VAL A 194 8.63 6.74 -8.04
CA VAL A 194 8.10 7.60 -9.11
C VAL A 194 7.65 6.75 -10.30
N SER A 195 8.43 5.72 -10.67
CA SER A 195 8.05 4.77 -11.71
C SER A 195 6.77 4.00 -11.36
N THR A 196 6.63 3.59 -10.10
CA THR A 196 5.46 2.89 -9.57
C THR A 196 4.21 3.78 -9.61
N LEU A 197 4.29 5.03 -9.13
CA LEU A 197 3.18 5.99 -9.17
C LEU A 197 2.72 6.35 -10.59
N ALA A 198 3.65 6.52 -11.51
CA ALA A 198 3.34 6.79 -12.91
C ALA A 198 2.70 5.59 -13.62
N PHE A 199 3.10 4.37 -13.27
CA PHE A 199 2.52 3.15 -13.83
C PHE A 199 1.07 2.94 -13.38
N PHE A 200 0.78 3.11 -12.08
CA PHE A 200 -0.57 2.89 -11.55
C PHE A 200 -1.59 3.95 -11.96
N SER A 201 -1.18 5.21 -12.02
CA SER A 201 -2.07 6.27 -12.52
C SER A 201 -2.52 6.02 -13.95
N MET A 202 -1.63 5.51 -14.82
CA MET A 202 -1.93 5.17 -16.22
C MET A 202 -2.78 3.90 -16.39
N GLN A 203 -2.54 2.84 -15.60
CA GLN A 203 -3.37 1.63 -15.68
C GLN A 203 -4.83 1.90 -15.29
N VAL A 204 -5.06 2.76 -14.29
CA VAL A 204 -6.43 3.18 -13.94
C VAL A 204 -7.08 3.97 -15.08
N LEU A 205 -6.32 4.80 -15.81
CA LEU A 205 -6.80 5.50 -17.01
C LEU A 205 -7.12 4.57 -18.18
N SER A 206 -6.41 3.46 -18.37
CA SER A 206 -6.73 2.49 -19.44
C SER A 206 -8.03 1.69 -19.24
N ILE A 207 -8.61 1.79 -18.03
CA ILE A 207 -9.89 1.16 -17.67
C ILE A 207 -11.07 2.15 -17.87
N TYR A 208 -10.77 3.43 -18.13
CA TYR A 208 -11.74 4.49 -18.49
C TYR A 208 -11.69 4.82 -19.99
#